data_AF-A0A7X9CIA9-F1
#
_entry.id   AF-A0A7X9CIA9-F1
#
_cell.length_a   1.000
_cell.length_b   1.000
_cell.length_c   1.000
_cell.angle_alpha   90.00
_cell.angle_beta   90.00
_cell.angle_gamma   90.00
#
_symmetry.space_group_name_H-M   'P 1'
#
loop_
_entity.id
_entity.type
_entity.pdbx_description
1 polymer ?
#
loop_
_entity_poly.entity_id
_entity_poly.type
_entity_poly.pdbx_seq_one_letter_code
_entity_poly.pdbx_strand_id
1 'polypeptide(L)'
;MNTIIGLLIIAVGSMGQSSSYVPINKIKDWSWENFWLVQGVFAWLVFPLLGAFMANSLPELFSIYGSTGAATLQAVGFGVLWGVGGLTFGLSMRYLGIALGQSVALGTCAAFGTLIPAMLTGTDLLSPKGLILLFAVAVTLVGITLVGYAGSLRSRNMTDEERRKAIKDFALKKGLLIALLSGVMSACFSLGL
;
A
#
# COMPACT_ATOMS: atom_id res chain seq x y z
N MET A 1 15.34 -20.31 1.83
CA MET A 1 13.96 -20.61 1.37
C MET A 1 14.00 -20.83 -0.14
N ASN A 2 13.27 -21.82 -0.68
CA ASN A 2 13.21 -22.09 -2.12
C ASN A 2 12.50 -20.91 -2.83
N THR A 3 13.08 -20.36 -3.90
CA THR A 3 12.53 -19.24 -4.67
C THR A 3 11.09 -19.49 -5.12
N ILE A 4 10.76 -20.72 -5.53
CA ILE A 4 9.39 -21.09 -5.95
C ILE A 4 8.40 -20.93 -4.78
N ILE A 5 8.79 -21.40 -3.59
CA ILE A 5 7.96 -21.27 -2.39
C ILE A 5 7.75 -19.79 -2.03
N GLY A 6 8.81 -18.98 -2.12
CA GLY A 6 8.73 -17.54 -1.91
C GLY A 6 7.74 -16.87 -2.87
N LEU A 7 7.81 -17.21 -4.16
CA LEU A 7 6.89 -16.69 -5.18
C LEU A 7 5.45 -17.12 -4.92
N LEU A 8 5.21 -18.35 -4.50
CA LEU A 8 3.87 -18.83 -4.15
C LEU A 8 3.30 -18.09 -2.95
N ILE A 9 4.10 -17.86 -1.90
CA ILE A 9 3.68 -17.08 -0.73
C ILE A 9 3.30 -15.65 -1.14
N ILE A 10 4.13 -14.99 -1.96
CA ILE A 10 3.85 -13.65 -2.48
C ILE A 10 2.56 -13.65 -3.31
N ALA A 11 2.36 -14.64 -4.18
CA ALA A 11 1.16 -14.75 -5.01
C ALA A 11 -0.12 -14.91 -4.16
N VAL A 12 -0.10 -15.79 -3.16
CA VAL A 12 -1.24 -15.99 -2.25
C VAL A 12 -1.52 -14.73 -1.42
N GLY A 13 -0.46 -14.10 -0.89
CA GLY A 13 -0.59 -12.84 -0.15
C GLY A 13 -1.18 -11.72 -1.03
N SER A 14 -0.71 -11.61 -2.28
CA SER A 14 -1.19 -10.61 -3.24
C SER A 14 -2.65 -10.84 -3.63
N MET A 15 -3.06 -12.11 -3.78
CA MET A 15 -4.45 -12.49 -4.02
C MET A 15 -5.35 -12.15 -2.82
N GLY A 16 -4.89 -12.43 -1.59
CA GLY A 16 -5.59 -12.05 -0.37
C GLY A 16 -5.77 -10.53 -0.24
N GLN A 17 -4.71 -9.77 -0.49
CA GLN A 17 -4.78 -8.30 -0.46
C GLN A 17 -5.71 -7.74 -1.54
N SER A 18 -5.65 -8.26 -2.77
CA SER A 18 -6.52 -7.80 -3.88
C SER A 18 -8.00 -8.13 -3.66
N SER A 19 -8.29 -9.27 -3.03
CA SER A 19 -9.66 -9.71 -2.75
C SER A 19 -10.28 -9.07 -1.51
N SER A 20 -9.48 -8.44 -0.64
CA SER A 20 -9.93 -7.82 0.61
C SER A 20 -11.05 -6.78 0.45
N TYR A 21 -11.15 -6.14 -0.72
CA TYR A 21 -12.22 -5.17 -1.02
C TYR A 21 -13.50 -5.81 -1.58
N VAL A 22 -13.47 -7.07 -2.04
CA VAL A 22 -14.64 -7.73 -2.65
C VAL A 22 -15.86 -7.80 -1.72
N PRO A 23 -15.71 -8.09 -0.40
CA PRO A 23 -16.83 -8.15 0.53
C PRO A 23 -17.56 -6.81 0.74
N ILE A 24 -16.95 -5.67 0.38
CA ILE A 24 -17.57 -4.35 0.59
C ILE A 24 -18.93 -4.24 -0.12
N ASN A 25 -19.08 -4.89 -1.28
CA ASN A 25 -20.32 -4.90 -2.06
C ASN A 25 -21.46 -5.68 -1.38
N LYS A 26 -21.16 -6.48 -0.35
CA LYS A 26 -22.14 -7.25 0.43
C LYS A 26 -22.60 -6.50 1.69
N ILE A 27 -21.90 -5.42 2.07
CA ILE A 27 -22.20 -4.63 3.26
C ILE A 27 -23.05 -3.44 2.84
N LYS A 28 -24.31 -3.41 3.31
CA LYS A 28 -25.30 -2.41 2.89
C LYS A 28 -25.55 -1.32 3.93
N ASP A 29 -25.44 -1.67 5.20
CA ASP A 29 -25.93 -0.82 6.30
C ASP A 29 -24.81 -0.08 7.04
N TRP A 30 -23.55 -0.27 6.64
CA TRP A 30 -22.41 0.37 7.28
C TRP A 30 -21.91 1.53 6.43
N SER A 31 -21.47 2.59 7.10
CA SER A 31 -20.64 3.59 6.45
C SER A 31 -19.32 2.98 6.00
N TRP A 32 -18.72 3.57 4.97
CA TRP A 32 -17.43 3.13 4.44
C TRP A 32 -16.34 3.16 5.51
N GLU A 33 -16.37 4.18 6.37
CA GLU A 33 -15.43 4.37 7.48
C GLU A 33 -15.52 3.25 8.51
N ASN A 34 -16.74 2.80 8.86
CA ASN A 34 -16.94 1.72 9.82
C ASN A 34 -16.42 0.39 9.27
N PHE A 35 -16.73 0.10 7.99
CA PHE A 35 -16.20 -1.10 7.32
C PHE A 35 -14.68 -1.10 7.31
N TRP A 36 -14.08 0.01 6.85
CA TRP A 36 -12.64 0.13 6.71
C TRP A 36 -11.91 0.06 8.06
N LEU A 37 -12.47 0.68 9.10
CA LEU A 37 -11.93 0.61 10.46
C LEU A 37 -11.94 -0.83 10.99
N VAL A 38 -13.08 -1.52 10.90
CA VAL A 38 -13.19 -2.91 11.38
C VAL A 38 -12.25 -3.82 10.59
N GLN A 39 -12.21 -3.71 9.27
CA GLN A 39 -11.25 -4.45 8.44
C GLN A 39 -9.80 -4.17 8.88
N GLY A 40 -9.43 -2.90 9.09
CA GLY A 40 -8.10 -2.50 9.51
C GLY A 40 -7.72 -3.07 10.88
N VAL A 41 -8.64 -3.08 11.85
CA VAL A 41 -8.41 -3.69 13.18
C VAL A 41 -8.08 -5.18 13.04
N PHE A 42 -8.84 -5.92 12.25
CA PHE A 42 -8.56 -7.34 12.06
C PHE A 42 -7.26 -7.58 11.28
N ALA A 43 -7.04 -6.84 10.20
CA ALA A 43 -5.91 -7.03 9.31
C ALA A 43 -4.57 -6.59 9.92
N TRP A 44 -4.55 -5.54 10.74
CA TRP A 44 -3.30 -4.92 11.23
C TRP A 44 -3.04 -5.13 12.71
N LEU A 45 -4.06 -5.46 13.51
CA LEU A 45 -3.90 -5.72 14.94
C LEU A 45 -4.21 -7.17 15.29
N VAL A 46 -5.45 -7.63 15.06
CA VAL A 46 -5.90 -8.94 15.57
C VAL A 46 -5.13 -10.09 14.93
N PHE A 47 -5.12 -10.21 13.60
CA PHE A 47 -4.45 -11.33 12.93
C PHE A 47 -2.93 -11.31 13.09
N PRO A 48 -2.23 -10.16 12.96
CA PRO A 48 -0.79 -10.12 13.23
C PRO A 48 -0.45 -10.51 14.67
N LEU A 49 -1.23 -10.05 15.65
CA LEU A 49 -1.00 -10.38 17.06
C LEU A 49 -1.28 -11.86 17.36
N LEU A 50 -2.36 -12.42 16.81
CA LEU A 50 -2.63 -13.85 16.89
C LEU A 50 -1.48 -14.67 16.26
N GLY A 51 -1.01 -14.27 15.08
CA GLY A 51 0.15 -14.89 14.43
C GLY A 51 1.41 -14.84 15.29
N ALA A 52 1.68 -13.69 15.93
CA ALA A 52 2.81 -13.52 16.84
C ALA A 52 2.72 -14.46 18.05
N PHE A 53 1.55 -14.57 18.68
CA PHE A 53 1.32 -15.48 19.81
C PHE A 53 1.29 -16.97 19.44
N MET A 54 0.92 -17.30 18.20
CA MET A 54 1.01 -18.66 17.69
C MET A 54 2.46 -19.06 17.39
N ALA A 55 3.29 -18.09 16.97
CA ALA A 55 4.68 -18.34 16.59
C ALA A 55 5.65 -18.28 17.78
N ASN A 56 5.36 -17.47 18.80
CA ASN A 56 6.27 -17.22 19.93
C ASN A 56 5.50 -17.13 21.25
N SER A 57 6.15 -17.51 22.35
CA SER A 57 5.60 -17.31 23.69
C SER A 57 5.65 -15.82 24.11
N LEU A 58 4.79 -15.44 25.05
CA LEU A 58 4.76 -14.07 25.61
C LEU A 58 6.15 -13.60 26.10
N PRO A 59 6.91 -14.38 26.88
CA PRO A 59 8.25 -13.98 27.32
C PRO A 59 9.23 -13.77 26.17
N GLU A 60 9.18 -14.61 25.13
CA GLU A 60 10.04 -14.46 23.94
C GLU A 60 9.72 -13.18 23.19
N LEU A 61 8.44 -12.83 23.02
CA LEU A 61 8.03 -11.57 22.40
C LEU A 61 8.58 -10.36 23.18
N PHE A 62 8.43 -10.35 24.51
CA PHE A 62 9.01 -9.28 25.33
C PHE A 62 10.54 -9.22 25.22
N SER A 63 11.21 -10.37 25.12
CA SER A 63 12.65 -10.42 24.88
C SER A 63 13.02 -9.86 23.51
N ILE A 64 12.28 -10.18 22.45
CA ILE A 64 12.52 -9.69 21.09
C ILE A 64 12.41 -8.16 21.07
N TYR A 65 11.29 -7.61 21.56
CA TYR A 65 11.07 -6.17 21.58
C TYR A 65 12.03 -5.44 22.54
N GLY A 66 12.42 -6.06 23.65
CA GLY A 66 13.35 -5.49 24.62
C GLY A 66 14.82 -5.53 24.17
N SER A 67 15.21 -6.53 23.38
CA SER A 67 16.60 -6.73 22.95
C SER A 67 17.11 -5.69 21.95
N THR A 68 16.21 -5.03 21.21
CA THR A 68 16.55 -4.11 20.13
C THR A 68 15.67 -2.85 20.18
N GLY A 69 15.77 -2.09 21.28
CA GLY A 69 14.93 -0.90 21.50
C GLY A 69 14.96 0.13 20.37
N ALA A 70 16.14 0.41 19.78
CA ALA A 70 16.25 1.33 18.66
C ALA A 70 15.54 0.84 17.39
N ALA A 71 15.71 -0.44 17.03
CA ALA A 71 15.04 -1.04 15.88
C ALA A 71 13.52 -1.13 16.09
N THR A 72 13.09 -1.44 17.32
CA THR A 72 11.67 -1.45 17.69
C THR A 72 11.05 -0.06 17.52
N LEU A 73 11.72 1.00 17.99
CA LEU A 73 11.25 2.37 17.81
C LEU A 73 11.23 2.80 16.34
N GLN A 74 12.21 2.37 15.53
CA GLN A 74 12.22 2.61 14.09
C GLN A 74 11.04 1.94 13.39
N ALA A 75 10.79 0.66 13.69
CA ALA A 75 9.65 -0.09 13.14
C ALA A 75 8.31 0.57 13.51
N VAL A 76 8.17 1.02 14.76
CA VAL A 76 6.98 1.80 15.19
C VAL A 76 6.87 3.11 14.41
N GLY A 77 7.96 3.86 14.25
CA GLY A 77 7.97 5.11 13.51
C GLY A 77 7.56 4.93 12.03
N PHE A 78 8.13 3.93 11.36
CA PHE A 78 7.75 3.59 9.99
C PHE A 78 6.32 3.05 9.89
N GLY A 79 5.83 2.32 10.89
CA GLY A 79 4.43 1.91 11.00
C GLY A 79 3.47 3.10 11.12
N VAL A 80 3.83 4.13 11.88
CA VAL A 80 3.04 5.37 11.97
C VAL A 80 3.00 6.09 10.62
N LEU A 81 4.14 6.23 9.94
CA LEU A 81 4.21 6.83 8.61
C LEU A 81 3.35 6.04 7.61
N TRP A 82 3.44 4.71 7.62
CA TRP A 82 2.59 3.87 6.79
C TRP A 82 1.10 4.06 7.10
N GLY A 83 0.73 4.20 8.39
CA GLY A 83 -0.64 4.51 8.80
C GLY A 83 -1.15 5.84 8.23
N VAL A 84 -0.32 6.88 8.24
CA VAL A 84 -0.62 8.16 7.56
C VAL A 84 -0.80 7.94 6.05
N GLY A 85 0.03 7.09 5.45
CA GLY A 85 -0.10 6.64 4.06
C GLY A 85 -1.47 6.03 3.76
N GLY A 86 -1.95 5.12 4.62
CA GLY A 86 -3.26 4.47 4.49
C GLY A 86 -4.44 5.44 4.62
N LEU A 87 -4.39 6.39 5.56
CA LEU A 87 -5.44 7.40 5.72
C LEU A 87 -5.51 8.36 4.51
N THR A 88 -4.35 8.80 4.03
CA THR A 88 -4.26 9.68 2.86
C THR A 88 -4.58 8.93 1.56
N PHE A 89 -4.41 7.61 1.51
CA PHE A 89 -4.81 6.77 0.38
C PHE A 89 -6.32 6.84 0.14
N GLY A 90 -7.13 6.64 1.18
CA GLY A 90 -8.59 6.77 1.10
C GLY A 90 -9.03 8.17 0.68
N LEU A 91 -8.36 9.19 1.23
CA LEU A 91 -8.61 10.59 0.87
C LEU A 91 -8.26 10.89 -0.60
N SER A 92 -7.21 10.27 -1.14
CA SER A 92 -6.86 10.41 -2.57
C SER A 92 -7.97 9.88 -3.48
N MET A 93 -8.60 8.75 -3.12
CA MET A 93 -9.71 8.19 -3.89
C MET A 93 -10.94 9.10 -3.85
N ARG A 94 -11.18 9.80 -2.73
CA ARG A 94 -12.26 10.79 -2.62
C ARG A 94 -12.07 11.98 -3.55
N TYR A 95 -10.83 12.43 -3.78
CA TYR A 95 -10.54 13.59 -4.64
C TYR A 95 -10.28 13.24 -6.11
N LEU A 96 -9.74 12.06 -6.41
CA LEU A 96 -9.33 11.64 -7.76
C LEU A 96 -10.21 10.54 -8.37
N GLY A 97 -11.02 9.87 -7.55
CA GLY A 97 -11.65 8.61 -7.91
C GLY A 97 -10.73 7.41 -7.71
N ILE A 98 -11.32 6.21 -7.68
CA ILE A 98 -10.62 4.96 -7.36
C ILE A 98 -9.47 4.72 -8.34
N ALA A 99 -9.71 4.82 -9.65
CA ALA A 99 -8.70 4.44 -10.63
C ALA A 99 -7.45 5.33 -10.60
N LEU A 100 -7.62 6.66 -10.66
CA LEU A 100 -6.49 7.58 -10.67
C LEU A 100 -5.80 7.66 -9.29
N GLY A 101 -6.58 7.64 -8.20
CA GLY A 101 -6.04 7.64 -6.84
C GLY A 101 -5.19 6.40 -6.55
N GLN A 102 -5.71 5.21 -6.88
CA GLN A 102 -4.98 3.94 -6.72
C GLN A 102 -3.70 3.92 -7.56
N SER A 103 -3.78 4.28 -8.84
CA SER A 103 -2.59 4.22 -9.72
C SER A 103 -1.48 5.15 -9.27
N VAL A 104 -1.78 6.39 -8.89
CA VAL A 104 -0.75 7.33 -8.46
C VAL A 104 -0.14 6.87 -7.13
N ALA A 105 -0.96 6.57 -6.13
CA ALA A 105 -0.45 6.20 -4.80
C ALA A 105 0.27 4.85 -4.80
N LEU A 106 -0.27 3.81 -5.45
CA LEU A 106 0.39 2.50 -5.55
C LEU A 106 1.63 2.55 -6.43
N GLY A 107 1.62 3.33 -7.52
CA GLY A 107 2.80 3.52 -8.37
C GLY A 107 3.96 4.15 -7.60
N THR A 108 3.66 5.23 -6.86
CA THR A 108 4.64 5.89 -5.99
C THR A 108 5.12 4.95 -4.87
N CYS A 109 4.21 4.22 -4.22
CA CYS A 109 4.56 3.26 -3.18
C CYS A 109 5.46 2.14 -3.71
N ALA A 110 5.14 1.56 -4.88
CA ALA A 110 5.92 0.48 -5.48
C ALA A 110 7.32 0.95 -5.87
N ALA A 111 7.44 2.13 -6.49
CA ALA A 111 8.74 2.69 -6.85
C ALA A 111 9.60 2.98 -5.63
N PHE A 112 9.10 3.77 -4.68
CA PHE A 112 9.88 4.19 -3.52
C PHE A 112 10.10 3.06 -2.53
N GLY A 113 9.09 2.22 -2.29
CA GLY A 113 9.20 1.05 -1.41
C GLY A 113 10.13 -0.02 -1.94
N THR A 114 10.55 0.05 -3.20
CA THR A 114 11.55 -0.85 -3.79
C THR A 114 12.92 -0.17 -3.89
N LEU A 115 12.98 1.04 -4.43
CA LEU A 115 14.24 1.71 -4.76
C LEU A 115 14.92 2.33 -3.53
N ILE A 116 14.16 2.93 -2.60
CA ILE A 116 14.75 3.58 -1.43
C ILE A 116 15.45 2.55 -0.52
N PRO A 117 14.81 1.43 -0.12
CA PRO A 117 15.51 0.41 0.66
C PRO A 117 16.77 -0.10 -0.06
N ALA A 118 16.68 -0.40 -1.37
CA ALA A 118 17.83 -0.88 -2.14
C ALA A 118 19.01 0.10 -2.12
N MET A 119 18.75 1.40 -2.25
CA MET A 119 19.80 2.44 -2.15
C MET A 119 20.38 2.53 -0.75
N LEU A 120 19.55 2.48 0.29
CA LEU A 120 19.98 2.56 1.69
C LEU A 120 20.81 1.33 2.11
N THR A 121 20.53 0.16 1.55
CA THR A 121 21.33 -1.06 1.78
C THR A 121 22.58 -1.13 0.91
N GLY A 122 22.90 -0.09 0.13
CA GLY A 122 24.12 0.01 -0.69
C GLY A 122 24.07 -0.76 -2.01
N THR A 123 22.88 -1.06 -2.54
CA THR A 123 22.76 -1.73 -3.84
C THR A 123 23.25 -0.81 -4.95
N ASP A 124 24.25 -1.25 -5.71
CA ASP A 124 24.64 -0.57 -6.95
C ASP A 124 23.57 -0.80 -8.03
N LEU A 125 22.80 0.26 -8.30
CA LEU A 125 21.71 0.26 -9.27
C LEU A 125 22.19 0.11 -10.72
N LEU A 126 23.48 0.39 -11.00
CA LEU A 126 24.06 0.27 -12.34
C LEU A 126 24.72 -1.10 -12.58
N SER A 127 24.85 -1.92 -11.54
CA SER A 127 25.26 -3.32 -11.67
C SER A 127 24.22 -4.13 -12.46
N PRO A 128 24.58 -5.30 -13.04
CA PRO A 128 23.61 -6.15 -13.74
C PRO A 128 22.37 -6.51 -12.89
N LYS A 129 22.54 -6.72 -11.58
CA LYS A 129 21.43 -6.97 -10.65
C LYS A 129 20.60 -5.70 -10.42
N GLY A 130 21.24 -4.55 -10.29
CA GLY A 130 20.59 -3.25 -10.18
C GLY A 130 19.75 -2.91 -11.41
N LEU A 131 20.26 -3.18 -12.61
CA LEU A 131 19.53 -2.97 -13.87
C LEU A 131 18.30 -3.88 -13.97
N ILE A 132 18.38 -5.14 -13.51
CA ILE A 132 17.21 -6.03 -13.43
C ILE A 132 16.16 -5.45 -12.47
N LEU A 133 16.59 -4.92 -11.31
CA LEU A 133 15.69 -4.26 -10.35
C LEU A 133 15.00 -3.03 -10.97
N LEU A 134 15.78 -2.15 -11.60
CA LEU A 134 15.26 -0.97 -12.29
C LEU A 134 14.27 -1.33 -13.40
N PHE A 135 14.58 -2.36 -14.18
CA PHE A 135 13.69 -2.87 -15.22
C PHE A 135 12.39 -3.42 -14.63
N ALA A 136 12.44 -4.20 -13.54
CA ALA A 136 11.25 -4.72 -12.87
C ALA A 136 10.37 -3.58 -12.32
N VAL A 137 10.96 -2.55 -11.73
CA VAL A 137 10.23 -1.35 -11.28
C VAL A 137 9.61 -0.62 -12.47
N ALA A 138 10.35 -0.43 -13.56
CA ALA A 138 9.83 0.22 -14.77
C ALA A 138 8.62 -0.53 -15.36
N VAL A 139 8.70 -1.85 -15.50
CA VAL A 139 7.59 -2.69 -15.97
C VAL A 139 6.37 -2.55 -15.05
N THR A 140 6.58 -2.55 -13.74
CA THR A 140 5.51 -2.36 -12.75
C THR A 140 4.83 -0.99 -12.91
N LEU A 141 5.62 0.07 -13.07
CA LEU A 141 5.11 1.43 -13.27
C LEU A 141 4.35 1.58 -14.58
N VAL A 142 4.80 0.93 -15.66
CA VAL A 142 4.08 0.90 -16.93
C VAL A 142 2.69 0.26 -16.74
N GLY A 143 2.62 -0.90 -16.08
CA GLY A 143 1.35 -1.57 -15.79
C GLY A 143 0.38 -0.68 -14.99
N ILE A 144 0.87 -0.07 -13.92
CA ILE A 144 0.08 0.84 -13.07
C ILE A 144 -0.40 2.08 -13.85
N THR A 145 0.47 2.63 -14.71
CA THR A 145 0.15 3.78 -15.56
C THR A 145 -0.92 3.43 -16.59
N LEU A 146 -0.86 2.25 -17.21
CA LEU A 146 -1.88 1.78 -18.16
C LEU A 146 -3.25 1.61 -17.49
N VAL A 147 -3.29 1.03 -16.29
CA VAL A 147 -4.54 0.91 -15.50
C VAL A 147 -5.11 2.29 -15.15
N GLY A 148 -4.24 3.22 -14.72
CA GLY A 148 -4.64 4.59 -14.39
C GLY A 148 -5.14 5.36 -15.60
N TYR A 149 -4.50 5.17 -16.75
CA TYR A 149 -4.90 5.76 -18.03
C TYR A 149 -6.27 5.24 -18.48
N ALA A 150 -6.50 3.93 -18.42
CA ALA A 150 -7.79 3.33 -18.73
C ALA A 150 -8.91 3.88 -17.82
N GLY A 151 -8.63 4.03 -16.52
CA GLY A 151 -9.55 4.67 -15.58
C GLY A 151 -9.83 6.14 -15.89
N SER A 152 -8.80 6.90 -16.29
CA SER A 152 -8.93 8.29 -16.70
C SER A 152 -9.77 8.45 -17.97
N LEU A 153 -9.56 7.59 -18.96
CA LEU A 153 -10.38 7.54 -20.19
C LEU A 153 -11.86 7.28 -19.87
N ARG A 154 -12.15 6.34 -18.97
CA ARG A 154 -13.53 6.10 -18.50
C ARG A 154 -14.13 7.36 -17.87
N SER A 155 -13.35 8.10 -17.07
CA SER A 155 -13.81 9.35 -16.45
C SER A 155 -13.99 10.51 -17.44
N ARG A 156 -13.25 10.51 -18.56
CA ARG A 156 -13.37 11.53 -19.63
C ARG A 156 -14.62 11.34 -20.48
N ASN A 157 -15.09 10.11 -20.60
CA ASN A 157 -16.32 9.77 -21.32
C ASN A 157 -17.59 9.99 -20.49
N MET A 158 -17.47 10.45 -19.24
CA MET A 158 -18.59 10.86 -18.40
C MET A 158 -18.88 12.35 -18.64
N THR A 159 -20.16 12.72 -18.71
CA THR A 159 -20.58 14.13 -18.68
C THR A 159 -20.15 14.79 -17.35
N ASP A 160 -20.02 16.13 -17.33
CA ASP A 160 -19.63 16.84 -16.11
C ASP A 160 -20.63 16.63 -14.94
N GLU A 161 -21.91 16.41 -15.25
CA GLU A 161 -22.93 16.04 -14.26
C GLU A 161 -22.71 14.61 -13.71
N GLU A 162 -22.43 13.64 -14.58
CA GLU A 162 -22.11 12.27 -14.16
C GLU A 162 -20.81 12.21 -13.35
N ARG A 163 -19.81 13.02 -13.73
CA ARG A 163 -18.53 13.11 -13.04
C ARG A 163 -18.69 13.73 -11.64
N ARG A 164 -19.49 14.79 -11.52
CA ARG A 164 -19.83 15.42 -10.22
C ARG A 164 -20.69 14.52 -9.35
N LYS A 165 -21.62 13.74 -9.93
CA LYS A 165 -22.37 12.70 -9.20
C LYS A 165 -21.48 11.56 -8.73
N ALA A 166 -20.51 11.14 -9.55
CA ALA A 166 -19.60 10.06 -9.21
C ALA A 166 -18.56 10.46 -8.16
N ILE A 167 -18.06 11.70 -8.19
CA ILE A 167 -17.05 12.22 -7.25
C ILE A 167 -17.42 13.67 -6.87
N LYS A 168 -18.21 13.80 -5.82
CA LYS A 168 -18.71 15.11 -5.33
C LYS A 168 -17.59 16.10 -5.02
N ASP A 169 -16.47 15.60 -4.49
CA ASP A 169 -15.34 16.41 -4.03
C ASP A 169 -14.18 16.44 -5.04
N PHE A 170 -14.39 16.15 -6.33
CA PHE A 170 -13.28 16.02 -7.28
C PHE A 170 -12.35 17.24 -7.30
N ALA A 171 -11.06 17.03 -7.04
CA ALA A 171 -10.05 18.09 -7.03
C ALA A 171 -8.68 17.55 -7.46
N LEU A 172 -8.34 17.71 -8.75
CA LEU A 172 -7.17 17.08 -9.37
C LEU A 172 -5.84 17.42 -8.67
N LYS A 173 -5.50 18.71 -8.52
CA LYS A 173 -4.22 19.14 -7.92
C LYS A 173 -4.09 18.65 -6.48
N LYS A 174 -5.14 18.85 -5.68
CA LYS A 174 -5.18 18.43 -4.27
C LYS A 174 -5.07 16.92 -4.14
N GLY A 175 -5.85 16.19 -4.94
CA GLY A 175 -5.87 14.74 -4.95
C GLY A 175 -4.52 14.14 -5.37
N LEU A 176 -3.84 14.71 -6.38
CA LEU A 176 -2.53 14.23 -6.82
C LEU A 176 -1.45 14.40 -5.73
N LEU A 177 -1.42 15.56 -5.07
CA LEU A 177 -0.49 15.78 -3.96
C LEU A 177 -0.74 14.79 -2.81
N ILE A 178 -2.01 14.54 -2.47
CA ILE A 178 -2.39 13.59 -1.43
C ILE A 178 -2.03 12.15 -1.86
N ALA A 179 -2.23 11.78 -3.11
CA ALA A 179 -1.89 10.45 -3.63
C ALA A 179 -0.37 10.20 -3.61
N LEU A 180 0.44 11.19 -4.02
CA LEU A 180 1.90 11.11 -3.94
C LEU A 180 2.37 10.99 -2.50
N LEU A 181 1.83 11.82 -1.59
CA LEU A 181 2.13 11.72 -0.15
C LEU A 181 1.76 10.34 0.38
N SER A 182 0.57 9.84 0.05
CA SER A 182 0.12 8.51 0.44
C SER A 182 1.10 7.43 -0.01
N GLY A 183 1.57 7.48 -1.26
CA GLY A 183 2.53 6.52 -1.79
C GLY A 183 3.89 6.57 -1.09
N VAL A 184 4.43 7.77 -0.85
CA VAL A 184 5.71 7.95 -0.12
C VAL A 184 5.59 7.44 1.31
N MET A 185 4.54 7.83 2.02
CA MET A 185 4.32 7.43 3.41
C MET A 185 4.06 5.93 3.51
N SER A 186 3.36 5.34 2.54
CA SER A 186 3.15 3.88 2.49
C SER A 186 4.46 3.12 2.19
N ALA A 187 5.36 3.69 1.38
CA ALA A 187 6.66 3.09 1.11
C ALA A 187 7.54 2.95 2.36
N CYS A 188 7.28 3.75 3.41
CA CYS A 188 7.97 3.63 4.69
C CYS A 188 7.79 2.25 5.35
N PHE A 189 6.73 1.51 5.04
CA PHE A 189 6.57 0.14 5.53
C PHE A 189 7.72 -0.76 5.11
N SER A 190 8.19 -0.65 3.86
CA SER A 190 9.35 -1.39 3.36
C SER A 190 10.67 -1.01 4.04
N LEU A 191 10.74 0.15 4.71
CA LEU A 191 11.91 0.59 5.47
C LEU A 191 11.88 0.11 6.92
N GLY A 192 10.70 -0.25 7.43
CA GLY A 192 10.52 -0.79 8.78
C GLY A 192 10.57 -2.32 8.84
N LEU A 193 10.63 -3.00 7.69
CA LEU A 193 10.84 -4.44 7.54
C LEU A 193 12.34 -4.77 7.44
#